data_AF-A0A151E6C8-F1
#
_entry.id   AF-A0A151E6C8-F1
#
_cell.length_a   1.000
_cell.length_b   1.000
_cell.length_c   1.000
_cell.angle_alpha   90.00
_cell.angle_beta   90.00
_cell.angle_gamma   90.00
#
_symmetry.space_group_name_H-M   'P 1'
#
loop_
_entity.id
_entity.type
_entity.pdbx_description
1 polymer ?
#
loop_
_entity_poly.entity_id
_entity_poly.type
_entity_poly.pdbx_seq_one_letter_code
_entity_poly.pdbx_strand_id
1 'polypeptide(L)'
;MRYVLQPRGIPPVLGIGSGRILRKADVKNKITRRTLKRFDNLSASIDKHNQKRKRETSVPKYYSSYTKAAFQHWNSLGRPFVQHRSGDSKVVQSGMMRLKQAVDRHGFQNVISSMDRCHHMLQQRWYIGRYYSRVPGLSKITLPQFFRLDKKTVEIQSTIPKIEKLKLRSFMTECLQGSHHLQKKFSYIRPDRNPNITGTLEMVWRRYTNWENIKITAKDQNCLISASERLIKFCDANHINRTDIIQRIDYFFNEYPKGFKPDDLSRYLSTDHFWKKTLPKELVRWGLYENLSDIKIID
;
A
#
# COMPACT_ATOMS: atom_id res chain seq x y z
N MET A 1 79.49 -56.66 -74.99
CA MET A 1 80.52 -56.59 -73.93
C MET A 1 79.94 -55.87 -72.72
N ARG A 2 80.17 -56.48 -71.55
CA ARG A 2 80.05 -56.04 -70.14
C ARG A 2 79.97 -54.50 -69.94
N TYR A 3 79.27 -53.94 -68.96
CA TYR A 3 79.32 -54.25 -67.52
C TYR A 3 78.06 -53.75 -66.80
N VAL A 4 77.59 -54.54 -65.83
CA VAL A 4 76.75 -54.11 -64.71
C VAL A 4 77.68 -53.80 -63.54
N LEU A 5 77.60 -52.59 -62.98
CA LEU A 5 78.13 -52.23 -61.67
C LEU A 5 77.20 -51.19 -61.02
N GLN A 6 76.52 -51.58 -59.93
CA GLN A 6 76.19 -50.72 -58.79
C GLN A 6 77.51 -50.25 -58.12
N PRO A 7 77.60 -49.20 -57.25
CA PRO A 7 76.71 -49.01 -56.09
C PRO A 7 76.60 -47.58 -55.46
N ARG A 8 75.88 -47.56 -54.32
CA ARG A 8 76.04 -46.75 -53.09
C ARG A 8 74.99 -45.69 -52.81
N GLY A 9 74.32 -45.92 -51.68
CA GLY A 9 73.32 -45.05 -51.10
C GLY A 9 73.89 -43.93 -50.24
N ILE A 10 72.98 -43.01 -49.92
CA ILE A 10 73.09 -41.97 -48.91
C ILE A 10 71.75 -42.01 -48.14
N PRO A 11 71.76 -42.02 -46.79
CA PRO A 11 70.57 -42.28 -45.96
C PRO A 11 69.61 -41.07 -45.89
N PRO A 12 68.32 -41.28 -45.53
CA PRO A 12 67.36 -40.20 -45.44
C PRO A 12 67.51 -39.43 -44.13
N VAL A 13 67.65 -38.11 -44.23
CA VAL A 13 67.57 -37.17 -43.11
C VAL A 13 66.12 -36.72 -42.91
N LEU A 14 65.75 -36.70 -41.64
CA LEU A 14 64.46 -36.37 -41.03
C LEU A 14 63.80 -35.08 -41.56
N GLY A 15 62.48 -35.15 -41.79
CA GLY A 15 61.65 -34.03 -42.22
C GLY A 15 60.19 -34.12 -41.76
N ILE A 16 59.95 -33.80 -40.49
CA ILE A 16 58.84 -32.97 -39.98
C ILE A 16 57.40 -33.36 -40.41
N GLY A 17 56.67 -33.94 -39.45
CA GLY A 17 55.30 -33.54 -39.08
C GLY A 17 54.23 -33.51 -40.16
N SER A 18 53.55 -34.64 -40.38
CA SER A 18 52.30 -34.72 -41.14
C SER A 18 51.17 -33.95 -40.44
N GLY A 19 51.09 -32.64 -40.69
CA GLY A 19 49.91 -31.83 -40.43
C GLY A 19 48.75 -32.33 -41.29
N ARG A 20 47.70 -32.85 -40.65
CA ARG A 20 46.41 -33.15 -41.31
C ARG A 20 45.82 -31.84 -41.88
N ILE A 21 46.06 -31.59 -43.16
CA ILE A 21 45.31 -30.61 -43.93
C ILE A 21 43.89 -31.18 -44.11
N LEU A 22 42.98 -30.81 -43.20
CA LEU A 22 41.55 -31.06 -43.37
C LEU A 22 41.09 -30.28 -44.61
N ARG A 23 40.73 -31.02 -45.67
CA ARG A 23 40.19 -30.43 -46.91
C ARG A 23 38.97 -29.58 -46.54
N LYS A 24 38.84 -28.37 -47.12
CA LYS A 24 37.75 -27.41 -46.85
C LYS A 24 36.34 -28.05 -46.91
N ALA A 25 36.17 -29.11 -47.70
CA ALA A 25 34.92 -29.89 -47.80
C ALA A 25 34.55 -30.63 -46.49
N ASP A 26 35.52 -31.20 -45.76
CA ASP A 26 35.28 -31.91 -44.50
C ASP A 26 34.94 -30.95 -43.35
N VAL A 27 35.57 -29.77 -43.35
CA VAL A 27 35.25 -28.69 -42.40
C VAL A 27 33.84 -28.17 -42.66
N LYS A 28 33.46 -27.95 -43.94
CA LYS A 28 32.11 -27.52 -44.33
C LYS A 28 31.07 -28.55 -43.88
N ASN A 29 31.29 -29.86 -44.12
CA ASN A 29 30.38 -30.93 -43.68
C ASN A 29 30.25 -31.05 -42.15
N LYS A 30 31.34 -30.85 -41.41
CA LYS A 30 31.33 -30.89 -39.94
C LYS A 30 30.62 -29.69 -39.33
N ILE A 31 30.73 -28.51 -39.96
CA ILE A 31 29.97 -27.31 -39.58
C ILE A 31 28.48 -27.54 -39.84
N THR A 32 28.09 -28.00 -41.04
CA THR A 32 26.70 -28.26 -41.40
C THR A 32 26.02 -29.28 -40.48
N ARG A 33 26.72 -30.38 -40.11
CA ARG A 33 26.17 -31.36 -39.15
C ARG A 33 26.01 -30.79 -37.75
N ARG A 34 26.92 -29.92 -37.31
CA ARG A 34 26.84 -29.28 -35.98
C ARG A 34 25.75 -28.22 -35.93
N THR A 35 25.50 -27.48 -37.02
CA THR A 35 24.39 -26.54 -37.10
C THR A 35 23.05 -27.27 -37.15
N LEU A 36 22.90 -28.32 -37.97
CA LEU A 36 21.68 -29.14 -38.02
C LEU A 36 21.32 -29.69 -36.63
N LYS A 37 22.29 -30.30 -35.94
CA LYS A 37 22.06 -30.83 -34.58
C LYS A 37 21.70 -29.76 -33.55
N ARG A 38 22.16 -28.51 -33.73
CA ARG A 38 21.76 -27.37 -32.89
C ARG A 38 20.34 -26.91 -33.21
N PHE A 39 19.93 -26.91 -34.48
CA PHE A 39 18.56 -26.59 -34.87
C PHE A 39 17.57 -27.64 -34.36
N ASP A 40 17.91 -28.94 -34.43
CA ASP A 40 17.05 -30.01 -33.92
C ASP A 40 16.88 -29.92 -32.39
N ASN A 41 17.96 -29.65 -31.66
CA ASN A 41 17.91 -29.41 -30.23
C ASN A 41 17.12 -28.14 -29.86
N LEU A 42 17.20 -27.10 -30.69
CA LEU A 42 16.42 -25.87 -30.50
C LEU A 42 14.94 -26.14 -30.74
N SER A 43 14.59 -26.88 -31.80
CA SER A 43 13.22 -27.31 -32.10
C SER A 43 12.64 -28.15 -30.97
N ALA A 44 13.36 -29.18 -30.52
CA ALA A 44 12.93 -30.02 -29.41
C ALA A 44 12.76 -29.25 -28.08
N SER A 45 13.60 -28.23 -27.85
CA SER A 45 13.47 -27.34 -26.68
C SER A 45 12.26 -26.41 -26.80
N ILE A 46 12.01 -25.88 -28.00
CA ILE A 46 10.83 -25.06 -28.32
C ILE A 46 9.55 -25.89 -28.19
N ASP A 47 9.54 -27.14 -28.67
CA ASP A 47 8.40 -28.05 -28.58
C ASP A 47 8.11 -28.46 -27.14
N LYS A 48 9.15 -28.74 -26.34
CA LYS A 48 9.01 -29.00 -24.90
C LYS A 48 8.50 -27.78 -24.15
N HIS A 49 8.97 -26.58 -24.54
CA HIS A 49 8.49 -25.32 -23.98
C HIS A 49 7.04 -25.02 -24.40
N ASN A 50 6.64 -25.36 -25.62
CA ASN A 50 5.30 -25.20 -26.14
C ASN A 50 4.31 -26.24 -25.57
N GLN A 51 4.75 -27.48 -25.31
CA GLN A 51 3.98 -28.48 -24.57
C GLN A 51 3.80 -28.10 -23.10
N LYS A 52 4.83 -27.53 -22.47
CA LYS A 52 4.72 -26.95 -21.13
C LYS A 52 3.72 -25.78 -21.12
N ARG A 53 3.78 -24.88 -22.11
CA ARG A 53 2.78 -23.81 -22.31
C ARG A 53 1.37 -24.33 -22.58
N LYS A 54 1.19 -25.42 -23.35
CA LYS A 54 -0.13 -26.03 -23.59
C LYS A 54 -0.73 -26.69 -22.33
N ARG A 55 0.09 -27.07 -21.34
CA ARG A 55 -0.37 -27.51 -20.01
C ARG A 55 -0.62 -26.35 -19.02
N GLU A 56 -0.21 -25.12 -19.35
CA GLU A 56 -0.30 -23.90 -18.53
C GLU A 56 -1.41 -22.94 -19.01
N THR A 57 -2.62 -23.47 -19.27
CA THR A 57 -3.80 -22.66 -19.68
C THR A 57 -5.01 -22.83 -18.76
N SER A 58 -4.82 -23.10 -17.48
CA SER A 58 -5.96 -23.16 -16.56
C SER A 58 -5.61 -22.63 -15.17
N VAL A 59 -6.35 -21.60 -14.73
CA VAL A 59 -6.78 -21.49 -13.34
C VAL A 59 -7.17 -22.91 -12.92
N PRO A 60 -6.53 -23.55 -11.91
CA PRO A 60 -6.85 -24.91 -11.53
C PRO A 60 -8.35 -25.12 -11.57
N LYS A 61 -8.80 -26.04 -12.44
CA LYS A 61 -10.24 -26.31 -12.72
C LYS A 61 -11.06 -26.61 -11.46
N TYR A 62 -10.40 -26.76 -10.30
CA TYR A 62 -10.90 -27.25 -9.02
C TYR A 62 -11.00 -26.19 -7.90
N TYR A 63 -10.92 -24.88 -8.17
CA TYR A 63 -11.23 -23.89 -7.13
C TYR A 63 -12.75 -23.76 -6.92
N SER A 64 -13.17 -23.72 -5.64
CA SER A 64 -14.58 -23.57 -5.24
C SER A 64 -15.21 -22.29 -5.81
N SER A 65 -16.54 -22.29 -5.94
CA SER A 65 -17.32 -21.11 -6.36
C SER A 65 -16.99 -19.88 -5.50
N TYR A 66 -16.85 -20.05 -4.18
CA TYR A 66 -16.45 -18.99 -3.25
C TYR A 66 -15.06 -18.42 -3.53
N THR A 67 -14.08 -19.26 -3.85
CA THR A 67 -12.72 -18.79 -4.17
C THR A 67 -12.73 -17.95 -5.46
N LYS A 68 -13.51 -18.39 -6.46
CA LYS A 68 -13.68 -17.66 -7.72
C LYS A 68 -14.39 -16.32 -7.51
N ALA A 69 -15.46 -16.30 -6.72
CA ALA A 69 -16.20 -15.09 -6.38
C ALA A 69 -15.31 -14.08 -5.62
N ALA A 70 -14.49 -14.55 -4.65
CA ALA A 70 -13.57 -13.68 -3.94
C ALA A 70 -12.47 -13.11 -4.85
N PHE A 71 -11.99 -13.88 -5.83
CA PHE A 71 -11.04 -13.38 -6.82
C PHE A 71 -11.66 -12.31 -7.75
N GLN A 72 -12.92 -12.50 -8.16
CA GLN A 72 -13.66 -11.49 -8.91
C GLN A 72 -13.87 -10.22 -8.08
N HIS A 73 -14.24 -10.37 -6.81
CA HIS A 73 -14.38 -9.25 -5.87
C HIS A 73 -13.09 -8.44 -5.76
N TRP A 74 -11.95 -9.11 -5.54
CA TRP A 74 -10.63 -8.47 -5.51
C TRP A 74 -10.38 -7.60 -6.75
N ASN A 75 -10.69 -8.12 -7.95
CA ASN A 75 -10.49 -7.39 -9.20
C ASN A 75 -11.46 -6.22 -9.37
N SER A 76 -12.65 -6.27 -8.76
CA SER A 76 -13.66 -5.21 -8.81
C SER A 76 -13.27 -3.98 -7.98
N LEU A 77 -12.50 -4.15 -6.89
CA LEU A 77 -12.12 -3.07 -5.98
C LEU A 77 -11.21 -2.02 -6.64
N GLY A 78 -10.45 -2.38 -7.66
CA GLY A 78 -9.60 -1.41 -8.37
C GLY A 78 -8.47 -0.87 -7.49
N ARG A 79 -8.14 0.43 -7.60
CA ARG A 79 -7.00 1.01 -6.84
C ARG A 79 -7.34 1.12 -5.34
N PRO A 80 -6.42 0.71 -4.44
CA PRO A 80 -4.98 0.46 -4.66
C PRO A 80 -4.60 -1.01 -4.91
N PHE A 81 -5.55 -1.90 -5.19
CA PHE A 81 -5.26 -3.29 -5.51
C PHE A 81 -4.82 -3.47 -6.97
N VAL A 82 -3.91 -4.43 -7.19
CA VAL A 82 -3.53 -4.87 -8.53
C VAL A 82 -4.64 -5.76 -9.05
N GLN A 83 -5.25 -5.37 -10.16
CA GLN A 83 -6.12 -6.24 -10.93
C GLN A 83 -5.28 -7.31 -11.62
N HIS A 84 -5.68 -8.57 -11.44
CA HIS A 84 -5.03 -9.72 -12.05
C HIS A 84 -5.91 -10.23 -13.18
N ARG A 85 -5.38 -10.26 -14.40
CA ARG A 85 -6.05 -10.97 -15.51
C ARG A 85 -6.05 -12.47 -15.22
N SER A 86 -7.13 -13.13 -15.61
CA SER A 86 -7.24 -14.59 -15.61
C SER A 86 -6.10 -15.18 -16.44
N GLY A 87 -5.19 -15.93 -15.82
CA GLY A 87 -4.05 -16.54 -16.51
C GLY A 87 -3.00 -17.11 -15.57
N ASP A 88 -2.08 -17.90 -16.12
CA ASP A 88 -1.11 -18.71 -15.36
C ASP A 88 0.19 -17.96 -15.01
N SER A 89 0.08 -16.66 -14.70
CA SER A 89 1.22 -15.96 -14.14
C SER A 89 1.53 -16.56 -12.76
N LYS A 90 2.82 -16.79 -12.45
CA LYS A 90 3.25 -17.33 -11.15
C LYS A 90 2.68 -16.54 -9.96
N VAL A 91 2.50 -15.23 -10.14
CA VAL A 91 1.93 -14.32 -9.14
C VAL A 91 0.44 -14.61 -8.92
N VAL A 92 -0.33 -14.81 -10.00
CA VAL A 92 -1.76 -15.14 -9.91
C VAL A 92 -1.97 -16.52 -9.31
N GLN A 93 -1.19 -17.52 -9.74
CA GLN A 93 -1.27 -18.88 -9.19
C GLN A 93 -0.94 -18.91 -7.69
N SER A 94 0.12 -18.20 -7.27
CA SER A 94 0.46 -18.05 -5.85
C SER A 94 -0.64 -17.33 -5.06
N GLY A 95 -1.22 -16.28 -5.64
CA GLY A 95 -2.30 -15.50 -5.03
C GLY A 95 -3.58 -16.30 -4.86
N MET A 96 -3.96 -17.08 -5.88
CA MET A 96 -5.14 -17.95 -5.86
C MET A 96 -5.00 -19.08 -4.82
N MET A 97 -3.82 -19.67 -4.70
CA MET A 97 -3.55 -20.69 -3.68
C MET A 97 -3.71 -20.09 -2.26
N ARG A 98 -3.18 -18.89 -2.03
CA ARG A 98 -3.32 -18.19 -0.74
C ARG A 98 -4.76 -17.74 -0.47
N LEU A 99 -5.48 -17.29 -1.50
CA LEU A 99 -6.89 -16.93 -1.40
C LEU A 99 -7.74 -18.15 -1.02
N LYS A 100 -7.51 -19.31 -1.67
CA LYS A 100 -8.19 -20.56 -1.29
C LYS A 100 -7.94 -20.88 0.19
N GLN A 101 -6.68 -20.85 0.63
CA GLN A 101 -6.33 -21.08 2.04
C GLN A 101 -7.01 -20.09 2.99
N ALA A 102 -7.12 -18.83 2.60
CA ALA A 102 -7.80 -17.80 3.38
C ALA A 102 -9.31 -18.07 3.50
N VAL A 103 -9.96 -18.44 2.40
CA VAL A 103 -11.39 -18.81 2.38
C VAL A 103 -11.63 -20.06 3.22
N ASP A 104 -10.78 -21.08 3.10
CA ASP A 104 -10.91 -22.33 3.86
C ASP A 104 -10.72 -22.08 5.38
N ARG A 105 -9.80 -21.18 5.77
CA ARG A 105 -9.49 -20.91 7.19
C ARG A 105 -10.42 -19.92 7.87
N HIS A 106 -10.86 -18.90 7.15
CA HIS A 106 -11.58 -17.77 7.73
C HIS A 106 -13.03 -17.64 7.23
N GLY A 107 -13.41 -18.41 6.21
CA GLY A 107 -14.71 -18.30 5.57
C GLY A 107 -14.78 -17.17 4.54
N PHE A 108 -15.69 -17.33 3.57
CA PHE A 108 -15.86 -16.41 2.45
C PHE A 108 -16.18 -14.96 2.89
N GLN A 109 -17.15 -14.78 3.79
CA GLN A 109 -17.60 -13.44 4.19
C GLN A 109 -16.53 -12.62 4.90
N ASN A 110 -15.73 -13.28 5.74
CA ASN A 110 -14.60 -12.62 6.42
C ASN A 110 -13.51 -12.22 5.45
N VAL A 111 -13.25 -13.04 4.42
CA VAL A 111 -12.31 -12.70 3.35
C VAL A 111 -12.78 -11.45 2.61
N ILE A 112 -14.03 -11.41 2.16
CA ILE A 112 -14.61 -10.24 1.47
C ILE A 112 -14.52 -8.99 2.35
N SER A 113 -15.02 -9.08 3.58
CA SER A 113 -14.98 -7.98 4.55
C SER A 113 -13.56 -7.48 4.82
N SER A 114 -12.57 -8.37 4.84
CA SER A 114 -11.18 -7.98 5.02
C SER A 114 -10.62 -7.21 3.81
N MET A 115 -11.00 -7.59 2.58
CA MET A 115 -10.63 -6.86 1.37
C MET A 115 -11.26 -5.48 1.39
N ASP A 116 -12.55 -5.38 1.72
CA ASP A 116 -13.29 -4.11 1.76
C ASP A 116 -12.72 -3.15 2.81
N ARG A 117 -12.45 -3.65 4.02
CA ARG A 117 -11.82 -2.85 5.08
C ARG A 117 -10.44 -2.36 4.68
N CYS A 118 -9.65 -3.20 4.03
CA CYS A 118 -8.32 -2.81 3.58
C CYS A 118 -8.41 -1.75 2.47
N HIS A 119 -9.27 -1.99 1.48
CA HIS A 119 -9.53 -1.05 0.41
C HIS A 119 -9.98 0.31 0.96
N HIS A 120 -10.96 0.31 1.86
CA HIS A 120 -11.42 1.50 2.56
C HIS A 120 -10.30 2.18 3.35
N MET A 121 -9.57 1.44 4.20
CA MET A 121 -8.46 1.94 5.04
C MET A 121 -7.40 2.66 4.20
N LEU A 122 -6.96 2.07 3.10
CA LEU A 122 -5.89 2.62 2.27
C LEU A 122 -6.28 3.92 1.56
N GLN A 123 -7.58 4.18 1.44
CA GLN A 123 -8.11 5.43 0.91
C GLN A 123 -8.32 6.50 1.99
N GLN A 124 -8.19 6.12 3.27
CA GLN A 124 -8.38 7.05 4.37
C GLN A 124 -7.16 7.95 4.55
N ARG A 125 -7.41 9.23 4.81
CA ARG A 125 -6.34 10.20 5.08
C ARG A 125 -5.63 9.99 6.40
N TRP A 126 -6.27 9.26 7.30
CA TRP A 126 -5.69 8.92 8.57
C TRP A 126 -4.67 7.81 8.48
N TYR A 127 -4.70 7.02 7.41
CA TYR A 127 -3.77 5.92 7.21
C TYR A 127 -2.33 6.45 7.04
N ILE A 128 -1.44 6.05 7.95
CA ILE A 128 -0.03 6.50 7.98
C ILE A 128 0.93 5.57 7.25
N GLY A 129 0.47 4.40 6.77
CA GLY A 129 1.33 3.49 6.05
C GLY A 129 1.63 4.02 4.64
N ARG A 130 2.91 4.23 4.31
CA ARG A 130 3.32 4.36 2.92
C ARG A 130 3.68 2.97 2.42
N TYR A 131 2.82 2.42 1.56
CA TYR A 131 3.14 1.18 0.88
C TYR A 131 4.18 1.44 -0.22
N TYR A 132 5.44 1.62 0.18
CA TYR A 132 6.57 1.50 -0.73
C TYR A 132 6.91 0.02 -0.86
N SER A 133 6.44 -0.60 -1.93
CA SER A 133 7.26 -1.63 -2.54
C SER A 133 8.65 -1.02 -2.78
N ARG A 134 9.75 -1.68 -2.39
CA ARG A 134 11.13 -1.25 -2.70
C ARG A 134 11.43 -1.16 -4.22
N VAL A 135 10.41 -1.33 -5.06
CA VAL A 135 10.45 -1.17 -6.50
C VAL A 135 9.77 0.17 -6.84
N PRO A 136 10.50 1.17 -7.37
CA PRO A 136 9.92 2.39 -7.91
C PRO A 136 8.79 2.05 -8.90
N GLY A 137 7.59 2.60 -8.68
CA GLY A 137 6.43 2.40 -9.56
C GLY A 137 5.37 1.37 -9.11
N LEU A 138 5.56 0.66 -7.99
CA LEU A 138 4.55 -0.27 -7.45
C LEU A 138 3.85 0.28 -6.19
N SER A 139 2.92 1.22 -6.40
CA SER A 139 2.02 1.78 -5.38
C SER A 139 0.82 0.88 -5.02
N LYS A 140 0.82 -0.36 -5.50
CA LYS A 140 -0.36 -1.24 -5.46
C LYS A 140 -0.09 -2.52 -4.68
N ILE A 141 -1.09 -3.01 -3.97
CA ILE A 141 -1.03 -4.29 -3.24
C ILE A 141 -1.46 -5.41 -4.18
N THR A 142 -0.63 -6.44 -4.29
CA THR A 142 -0.94 -7.65 -5.07
C THR A 142 -1.71 -8.68 -4.25
N LEU A 143 -2.42 -9.58 -4.93
CA LEU A 143 -3.20 -10.64 -4.31
C LEU A 143 -2.34 -11.52 -3.37
N PRO A 144 -1.12 -11.97 -3.75
CA PRO A 144 -0.27 -12.71 -2.82
C PRO A 144 0.18 -11.90 -1.60
N GLN A 145 0.42 -10.60 -1.75
CA GLN A 145 0.85 -9.74 -0.65
C GLN A 145 -0.27 -9.53 0.37
N PHE A 146 -1.51 -9.37 -0.09
CA PHE A 146 -2.66 -9.24 0.79
C PHE A 146 -2.93 -10.53 1.57
N PHE A 147 -2.94 -11.67 0.88
CA PHE A 147 -3.16 -13.00 1.47
C PHE A 147 -1.88 -13.65 2.01
N ARG A 148 -0.92 -12.85 2.48
CA ARG A 148 0.29 -13.42 3.08
C ARG A 148 -0.05 -13.93 4.49
N LEU A 149 -0.35 -15.22 4.62
CA LEU A 149 -0.73 -15.85 5.90
C LEU A 149 0.48 -16.37 6.70
N ASP A 150 1.70 -16.04 6.28
CA ASP A 150 2.89 -16.39 7.06
C ASP A 150 2.95 -15.55 8.34
N LYS A 151 3.53 -16.11 9.41
CA LYS A 151 3.72 -15.39 10.69
C LYS A 151 4.84 -14.33 10.60
N LYS A 152 5.43 -14.12 9.42
CA LYS A 152 6.56 -13.21 9.24
C LYS A 152 6.03 -11.78 9.12
N THR A 153 6.41 -10.93 10.07
CA THR A 153 6.11 -9.50 10.00
C THR A 153 6.92 -8.86 8.89
N VAL A 154 6.27 -8.07 8.04
CA VAL A 154 6.93 -7.14 7.13
C VAL A 154 6.80 -5.74 7.66
N GLU A 155 7.89 -5.01 7.54
CA GLU A 155 7.98 -3.60 7.90
C GLU A 155 7.41 -2.75 6.77
N ILE A 156 6.43 -1.91 7.09
CA ILE A 156 5.91 -0.86 6.21
C ILE A 156 6.49 0.46 6.70
N GLN A 157 6.99 1.28 5.78
CA GLN A 157 7.45 2.61 6.14
C GLN A 157 6.26 3.50 6.50
N SER A 158 6.41 4.24 7.59
CA SER A 158 5.47 5.31 7.92
C SER A 158 5.65 6.47 6.92
N THR A 159 4.55 7.16 6.61
CA THR A 159 4.57 8.46 5.92
C THR A 159 5.23 9.55 6.76
N ILE A 160 5.41 9.31 8.06
CA ILE A 160 5.93 10.25 9.04
C ILE A 160 7.40 9.91 9.34
N PRO A 161 8.36 10.82 9.08
CA PRO A 161 9.79 10.57 9.25
C PRO A 161 10.21 10.13 10.67
N LYS A 162 9.42 10.49 11.69
CA LYS A 162 9.70 10.22 13.11
C LYS A 162 8.99 8.97 13.66
N ILE A 163 8.09 8.35 12.91
CA ILE A 163 7.41 7.13 13.35
C ILE A 163 8.13 5.94 12.73
N GLU A 164 8.66 5.07 13.59
CA GLU A 164 9.32 3.83 13.19
C GLU A 164 8.45 2.95 12.28
N LYS A 165 9.13 2.01 11.63
CA LYS A 165 8.55 1.06 10.70
C LYS A 165 7.35 0.31 11.32
N LEU A 166 6.21 0.34 10.64
CA LEU A 166 5.00 -0.35 11.07
C LEU A 166 5.15 -1.84 10.80
N LYS A 167 5.01 -2.67 11.84
CA LYS A 167 5.04 -4.12 11.70
C LYS A 167 3.68 -4.64 11.24
N LEU A 168 3.61 -5.07 9.98
CA LEU A 168 2.44 -5.70 9.38
C LEU A 168 2.67 -7.21 9.26
N ARG A 169 1.85 -8.03 9.96
CA ARG A 169 1.87 -9.49 9.76
C ARG A 169 1.29 -9.85 8.38
N SER A 170 0.07 -9.39 8.12
CA SER A 170 -0.64 -9.55 6.86
C SER A 170 -1.73 -8.49 6.76
N PHE A 171 -2.03 -7.98 5.56
CA PHE A 171 -3.17 -7.06 5.41
C PHE A 171 -4.47 -7.74 5.79
N MET A 172 -4.68 -8.97 5.33
CA MET A 172 -5.89 -9.72 5.64
C MET A 172 -6.08 -9.89 7.16
N THR A 173 -5.05 -10.39 7.87
CA THR A 173 -5.18 -10.70 9.30
C THR A 173 -5.38 -9.46 10.16
N GLU A 174 -4.81 -8.32 9.76
CA GLU A 174 -5.01 -7.05 10.46
C GLU A 174 -6.43 -6.51 10.19
N CYS A 175 -6.95 -6.67 8.97
CA CYS A 175 -8.30 -6.24 8.63
C CYS A 175 -9.39 -7.09 9.26
N LEU A 176 -9.10 -8.36 9.54
CA LEU A 176 -10.00 -9.23 10.30
C LEU A 176 -10.25 -8.73 11.73
N GLN A 177 -9.29 -8.04 12.34
CA GLN A 177 -9.44 -7.48 13.70
C GLN A 177 -10.39 -6.28 13.77
N GLY A 178 -10.86 -5.77 12.63
CA GLY A 178 -11.87 -4.72 12.56
C GLY A 178 -11.33 -3.31 12.39
N SER A 179 -12.23 -2.39 12.03
CA SER A 179 -11.89 -1.01 11.67
C SER A 179 -11.26 -0.23 12.82
N HIS A 180 -11.73 -0.45 14.05
CA HIS A 180 -11.17 0.20 15.23
C HIS A 180 -9.71 -0.19 15.47
N HIS A 181 -9.37 -1.47 15.31
CA HIS A 181 -7.97 -1.94 15.40
C HIS A 181 -7.11 -1.30 14.31
N LEU A 182 -7.60 -1.29 13.06
CA LEU A 182 -6.89 -0.67 11.94
C LEU A 182 -6.63 0.81 12.17
N GLN A 183 -7.62 1.53 12.68
CA GLN A 183 -7.47 2.94 13.03
C GLN A 183 -6.44 3.07 14.17
N LYS A 184 -6.60 2.37 15.28
CA LYS A 184 -5.64 2.45 16.40
C LYS A 184 -4.19 2.16 15.99
N LYS A 185 -3.99 1.20 15.08
CA LYS A 185 -2.65 0.73 14.69
C LYS A 185 -2.03 1.52 13.53
N PHE A 186 -2.85 1.97 12.58
CA PHE A 186 -2.40 2.58 11.33
C PHE A 186 -2.90 4.01 11.14
N SER A 187 -3.44 4.66 12.18
CA SER A 187 -3.91 6.04 12.14
C SER A 187 -2.95 7.01 12.83
N TYR A 188 -2.87 8.24 12.31
CA TYR A 188 -2.35 9.40 13.05
C TYR A 188 -3.42 10.02 13.97
N ILE A 189 -4.69 9.75 13.70
CA ILE A 189 -5.83 10.29 14.47
C ILE A 189 -5.86 9.67 15.86
N ARG A 190 -5.85 10.53 16.88
CA ARG A 190 -6.02 10.17 18.29
C ARG A 190 -7.39 9.53 18.52
N PRO A 191 -7.55 8.64 19.50
CA PRO A 191 -8.88 8.17 19.88
C PRO A 191 -9.78 9.36 20.23
N ASP A 192 -10.92 9.46 19.57
CA ASP A 192 -11.90 10.50 19.84
C ASP A 192 -12.88 10.01 20.90
N ARG A 193 -12.79 10.58 22.10
CA ARG A 193 -13.69 10.26 23.22
C ARG A 193 -15.07 10.92 23.07
N ASN A 194 -15.19 11.93 22.20
CA ASN A 194 -16.36 12.79 22.09
C ASN A 194 -16.74 13.05 20.62
N PRO A 195 -17.01 11.99 19.83
CA PRO A 195 -17.19 12.10 18.38
C PRO A 195 -18.34 13.02 17.96
N ASN A 196 -19.39 13.13 18.77
CA ASN A 196 -20.51 14.03 18.49
C ASN A 196 -20.09 15.50 18.54
N ILE A 197 -19.27 15.87 19.53
CA ILE A 197 -18.78 17.24 19.69
C ILE A 197 -17.73 17.54 18.62
N THR A 198 -16.78 16.62 18.40
CA THR A 198 -15.79 16.74 17.32
C THR A 198 -16.47 16.91 15.96
N GLY A 199 -17.51 16.10 15.68
CA GLY A 199 -18.28 16.20 14.44
C GLY A 199 -19.01 17.54 14.30
N THR A 200 -19.52 18.11 15.40
CA THR A 200 -20.16 19.44 15.36
C THR A 200 -19.13 20.54 15.11
N LEU A 201 -17.97 20.50 15.76
CA LEU A 201 -16.86 21.43 15.49
C LEU A 201 -16.32 21.28 14.07
N GLU A 202 -16.31 20.06 13.53
CA GLU A 202 -16.00 19.78 12.13
C GLU A 202 -16.99 20.49 11.20
N MET A 203 -18.30 20.44 11.49
CA MET A 203 -19.30 21.16 10.71
C MET A 203 -19.12 22.68 10.74
N VAL A 204 -18.78 23.24 11.91
CA VAL A 204 -18.43 24.68 12.04
C VAL A 204 -17.22 25.01 11.16
N TRP A 205 -16.17 24.18 11.24
CA TRP A 205 -14.96 24.35 10.43
C TRP A 205 -15.24 24.29 8.93
N ARG A 206 -16.08 23.34 8.49
CA ARG A 206 -16.48 23.20 7.07
C ARG A 206 -17.28 24.40 6.57
N ARG A 207 -18.21 24.90 7.39
CA ARG A 207 -19.02 26.09 7.05
C ARG A 207 -18.15 27.34 6.91
N TYR A 208 -17.28 27.60 7.89
CA TYR A 208 -16.38 28.77 7.83
C TYR A 208 -15.46 28.75 6.61
N THR A 209 -14.91 27.58 6.28
CA THR A 209 -14.00 27.47 5.15
C THR A 209 -14.72 27.59 3.80
N ASN A 210 -16.06 27.49 3.76
CA ASN A 210 -16.89 27.47 2.56
C ASN A 210 -16.41 26.45 1.50
N TRP A 211 -15.70 25.43 1.94
CA TRP A 211 -15.11 24.42 1.06
C TRP A 211 -15.70 23.06 1.47
N GLU A 212 -16.94 22.81 1.09
CA GLU A 212 -17.62 21.53 1.35
C GLU A 212 -16.82 20.31 0.84
N ASN A 213 -15.96 20.55 -0.16
CA ASN A 213 -15.15 19.54 -0.83
C ASN A 213 -13.71 19.42 -0.32
N ILE A 214 -13.24 20.22 0.67
CA ILE A 214 -11.94 19.86 1.28
C ILE A 214 -12.13 18.61 2.09
N LYS A 215 -11.32 17.62 1.75
CA LYS A 215 -11.05 16.56 2.67
C LYS A 215 -10.31 17.16 3.88
N ILE A 216 -10.64 16.73 5.10
CA ILE A 216 -9.93 17.11 6.33
C ILE A 216 -8.66 16.28 6.45
N THR A 217 -7.54 16.87 6.88
CA THR A 217 -6.30 16.10 7.07
C THR A 217 -6.31 15.41 8.44
N ALA A 218 -5.49 14.37 8.62
CA ALA A 218 -5.37 13.73 9.94
C ALA A 218 -4.86 14.69 11.03
N LYS A 219 -4.09 15.72 10.63
CA LYS A 219 -3.63 16.79 11.52
C LYS A 219 -4.79 17.66 11.98
N ASP A 220 -5.63 18.09 11.05
CA ASP A 220 -6.81 18.90 11.36
C ASP A 220 -7.78 18.12 12.25
N GLN A 221 -8.01 16.83 11.97
CA GLN A 221 -8.84 15.98 12.82
C GLN A 221 -8.31 15.94 14.25
N ASN A 222 -7.00 15.76 14.44
CA ASN A 222 -6.41 15.76 15.78
C ASN A 222 -6.55 17.09 16.51
N CYS A 223 -6.45 18.20 15.78
CA CYS A 223 -6.71 19.52 16.34
C CYS A 223 -8.18 19.67 16.75
N LEU A 224 -9.14 19.20 15.94
CA LEU A 224 -10.57 19.20 16.27
C LEU A 224 -10.89 18.29 17.48
N ILE A 225 -10.27 17.11 17.57
CA ILE A 225 -10.40 16.23 18.75
C ILE A 225 -9.89 16.95 19.99
N SER A 226 -8.71 17.58 19.92
CA SER A 226 -8.17 18.35 21.05
C SER A 226 -9.04 19.55 21.42
N ALA A 227 -9.63 20.22 20.42
CA ALA A 227 -10.57 21.31 20.65
C ALA A 227 -11.85 20.81 21.34
N SER A 228 -12.35 19.62 20.99
CA SER A 228 -13.52 19.01 21.64
C SER A 228 -13.26 18.73 23.13
N GLU A 229 -12.08 18.19 23.47
CA GLU A 229 -11.68 17.91 24.85
C GLU A 229 -11.57 19.20 25.67
N ARG A 230 -11.00 20.25 25.07
CA ARG A 230 -10.87 21.57 25.68
C ARG A 230 -12.23 22.24 25.88
N LEU A 231 -13.11 22.17 24.89
CA LEU A 231 -14.49 22.68 24.99
C LEU A 231 -15.22 22.04 26.16
N ILE A 232 -15.16 20.70 26.28
CA ILE A 232 -15.85 19.97 27.35
C ILE A 232 -15.32 20.41 28.70
N LYS A 233 -13.99 20.38 28.88
CA LYS A 233 -13.38 20.87 30.12
C LYS A 233 -13.84 22.30 30.42
N PHE A 234 -13.76 23.20 29.44
CA PHE A 234 -14.12 24.61 29.57
C PHE A 234 -15.57 24.77 30.05
N CYS A 235 -16.50 24.10 29.38
CA CYS A 235 -17.92 24.14 29.71
C CYS A 235 -18.18 23.53 31.11
N ASP A 236 -17.54 22.42 31.44
CA ASP A 236 -17.74 21.73 32.72
C ASP A 236 -17.23 22.56 33.90
N ALA A 237 -16.08 23.25 33.77
CA ALA A 237 -15.56 24.09 34.85
C ALA A 237 -16.39 25.36 35.09
N ASN A 238 -17.01 25.87 34.03
CA ASN A 238 -17.76 27.12 34.01
C ASN A 238 -19.29 26.91 34.08
N HIS A 239 -19.76 25.65 34.12
CA HIS A 239 -21.17 25.27 34.12
C HIS A 239 -21.98 25.84 32.93
N ILE A 240 -21.37 25.89 31.75
CA ILE A 240 -22.00 26.42 30.53
C ILE A 240 -22.48 25.28 29.63
N ASN A 241 -23.59 25.49 28.92
CA ASN A 241 -24.05 24.55 27.90
C ASN A 241 -23.07 24.49 26.71
N ARG A 242 -22.62 23.29 26.38
CA ARG A 242 -21.67 23.02 25.29
C ARG A 242 -22.21 23.44 23.92
N THR A 243 -23.50 23.23 23.68
CA THR A 243 -24.17 23.57 22.41
C THR A 243 -24.19 25.08 22.20
N ASP A 244 -24.47 25.85 23.25
CA ASP A 244 -24.51 27.32 23.19
C ASP A 244 -23.12 27.88 22.86
N ILE A 245 -22.07 27.35 23.51
CA ILE A 245 -20.70 27.75 23.18
C ILE A 245 -20.35 27.41 21.74
N ILE A 246 -20.71 26.23 21.23
CA ILE A 246 -20.45 25.86 19.83
C ILE A 246 -21.15 26.82 18.87
N GLN A 247 -22.42 27.17 19.12
CA GLN A 247 -23.16 28.13 18.29
C GLN A 247 -22.52 29.51 18.30
N ARG A 248 -22.00 29.95 19.45
CA ARG A 248 -21.29 31.24 19.55
C ARG A 248 -19.93 31.20 18.86
N ILE A 249 -19.21 30.08 18.93
CA ILE A 249 -17.97 29.86 18.18
C ILE A 249 -18.25 29.91 16.67
N ASP A 250 -19.33 29.27 16.22
CA ASP A 250 -19.78 29.33 14.82
C ASP A 250 -20.08 30.77 14.39
N TYR A 251 -20.86 31.49 15.20
CA TYR A 251 -21.15 32.91 14.97
C TYR A 251 -19.89 33.77 14.93
N PHE A 252 -18.96 33.59 15.88
CA PHE A 252 -17.67 34.27 15.93
C PHE A 252 -16.90 34.12 14.63
N PHE A 253 -16.79 32.91 14.10
CA PHE A 253 -16.06 32.71 12.86
C PHE A 253 -16.81 33.25 11.64
N ASN A 254 -18.15 33.22 11.62
CA ASN A 254 -18.91 33.81 10.52
C ASN A 254 -18.85 35.35 10.51
N GLU A 255 -18.76 35.99 11.69
CA GLU A 255 -18.69 37.45 11.84
C GLU A 255 -17.29 38.03 11.58
N TYR A 256 -16.22 37.28 11.81
CA TYR A 256 -14.84 37.74 11.57
C TYR A 256 -14.37 37.36 10.16
N PRO A 257 -14.48 38.26 9.16
CA PRO A 257 -14.17 37.92 7.79
C PRO A 257 -12.68 38.13 7.53
N LYS A 258 -12.05 37.12 6.92
CA LYS A 258 -10.78 37.22 6.17
C LYS A 258 -9.53 37.38 7.06
N GLY A 259 -8.92 36.23 7.39
CA GLY A 259 -7.55 36.21 7.94
C GLY A 259 -7.01 34.81 8.19
N PHE A 260 -7.88 33.85 8.53
CA PHE A 260 -7.47 32.47 8.80
C PHE A 260 -7.50 31.62 7.53
N LYS A 261 -6.43 30.84 7.29
CA LYS A 261 -6.49 29.75 6.31
C LYS A 261 -7.26 28.56 6.93
N PRO A 262 -7.84 27.66 6.11
CA PRO A 262 -8.54 26.47 6.60
C PRO A 262 -7.74 25.65 7.62
N ASP A 263 -6.46 25.42 7.35
CA ASP A 263 -5.52 24.71 8.22
C ASP A 263 -5.25 25.41 9.56
N ASP A 264 -5.52 26.72 9.63
CA ASP A 264 -5.24 27.54 10.80
C ASP A 264 -6.41 27.53 11.77
N LEU A 265 -7.65 27.33 11.31
CA LEU A 265 -8.84 27.34 12.16
C LEU A 265 -8.85 26.15 13.14
N SER A 266 -8.67 24.93 12.62
CA SER A 266 -8.63 23.70 13.45
C SER A 266 -7.52 23.83 14.50
N ARG A 267 -6.35 24.33 14.09
CA ARG A 267 -5.21 24.58 14.98
C ARG A 267 -5.51 25.64 16.01
N TYR A 268 -6.09 26.76 15.60
CA TYR A 268 -6.43 27.89 16.48
C TYR A 268 -7.35 27.44 17.61
N LEU A 269 -8.40 26.69 17.27
CA LEU A 269 -9.31 26.05 18.23
C LEU A 269 -8.63 25.00 19.11
N SER A 270 -7.45 24.49 18.75
CA SER A 270 -6.69 23.57 19.60
C SER A 270 -5.69 24.28 20.54
N THR A 271 -5.52 25.60 20.43
CA THR A 271 -4.50 26.34 21.19
C THR A 271 -4.99 26.86 22.54
N ASP A 272 -4.08 26.97 23.51
CA ASP A 272 -4.34 27.67 24.78
C ASP A 272 -4.71 29.12 24.57
N HIS A 273 -4.19 29.77 23.53
CA HIS A 273 -4.50 31.16 23.24
C HIS A 273 -6.01 31.37 23.06
N PHE A 274 -6.65 30.51 22.26
CA PHE A 274 -8.09 30.61 22.06
C PHE A 274 -8.86 30.39 23.37
N TRP A 275 -8.63 29.29 24.07
CA TRP A 275 -9.42 28.91 25.25
C TRP A 275 -9.14 29.74 26.50
N LYS A 276 -7.90 30.22 26.68
CA LYS A 276 -7.49 30.97 27.88
C LYS A 276 -7.57 32.49 27.69
N LYS A 277 -7.58 32.99 26.45
CA LYS A 277 -7.54 34.44 26.17
C LYS A 277 -8.67 34.93 25.29
N THR A 278 -8.90 34.31 24.14
CA THR A 278 -9.89 34.80 23.18
C THR A 278 -11.32 34.51 23.64
N LEU A 279 -11.64 33.23 23.90
CA LEU A 279 -12.99 32.83 24.26
C LEU A 279 -13.50 33.54 25.52
N PRO A 280 -12.75 33.65 26.64
CA PRO A 280 -13.23 34.40 27.82
C PRO A 280 -13.61 35.85 27.52
N LYS A 281 -12.84 36.55 26.69
CA LYS A 281 -13.15 37.93 26.27
C LYS A 281 -14.42 38.01 25.44
N GLU A 282 -14.59 37.07 24.51
CA GLU A 282 -15.80 37.01 23.70
C GLU A 282 -17.04 36.64 24.53
N LEU A 283 -16.91 35.79 25.57
CA LEU A 283 -18.02 35.48 26.47
C LEU A 283 -18.54 36.71 27.23
N VAL A 284 -17.63 37.56 27.72
CA VAL A 284 -18.01 38.85 28.33
C VAL A 284 -18.66 39.76 27.30
N ARG A 285 -18.10 39.84 26.09
CA ARG A 285 -18.67 40.62 24.98
C ARG A 285 -20.06 40.15 24.57
N TRP A 286 -20.33 38.84 24.62
CA TRP A 286 -21.64 38.26 24.35
C TRP A 286 -22.62 38.39 25.52
N GLY A 287 -22.20 38.99 26.64
CA GLY A 287 -23.03 39.19 27.83
C GLY A 287 -23.30 37.90 28.61
N LEU A 288 -22.50 36.84 28.42
CA LEU A 288 -22.62 35.60 29.20
C LEU A 288 -21.96 35.70 30.57
N TYR A 289 -21.02 36.64 30.73
CA TYR A 289 -20.35 36.96 31.99
C TYR A 289 -20.21 38.46 32.12
N GLU A 290 -20.26 38.97 33.35
CA GLU A 290 -20.04 40.39 33.64
C GLU A 290 -18.55 40.72 33.57
N ASN A 291 -17.68 39.87 34.16
CA ASN A 291 -16.25 40.10 34.22
C ASN A 291 -15.43 38.86 33.86
N LEU A 292 -14.18 39.09 33.42
CA LEU A 292 -13.23 38.02 33.13
C LEU A 292 -12.84 37.21 34.38
N SER A 293 -12.92 37.80 35.57
CA SER A 293 -12.65 37.14 36.86
C SER A 293 -13.62 36.00 37.16
N ASP A 294 -14.79 36.02 36.54
CA ASP A 294 -15.88 35.09 36.81
C ASP A 294 -15.72 33.79 35.99
N ILE A 295 -14.76 33.79 35.05
CA ILE A 295 -14.49 32.68 34.13
C ILE A 295 -13.29 31.89 34.65
N LYS A 296 -13.49 30.60 34.93
CA LYS A 296 -12.42 29.68 35.28
C LYS A 296 -11.61 29.33 34.03
N ILE A 297 -10.35 29.74 34.04
CA ILE A 297 -9.36 29.37 33.03
C ILE A 297 -8.84 27.97 33.36
N ILE A 298 -8.86 27.07 32.37
CA ILE A 298 -8.44 25.67 32.54
C ILE A 298 -7.07 25.46 31.94
N ASP A 299 -6.25 24.64 32.61
CA ASP A 299 -4.95 24.19 32.12
C ASP A 299 -4.98 22.99 31.15
#